data_AF-A0A0C9VV70-F1
#
_entry.id   AF-A0A0C9VV70-F1
#
_cell.length_a   1.000
_cell.length_b   1.000
_cell.length_c   1.000
_cell.angle_alpha   90.00
_cell.angle_beta   90.00
_cell.angle_gamma   90.00
#
_symmetry.space_group_name_H-M   'P 1'
#
loop_
_entity.id
_entity.type
_entity.pdbx_description
1 polymer ?
#
loop_
_entity_poly.entity_id
_entity_poly.type
_entity_poly.pdbx_seq_one_letter_code
_entity_poly.pdbx_strand_id
1 'polypeptide(L)'
;MPLQASTISPLTMAAFTIDYRLEGNPLQICAKRFRLDAPKKENSYPVTFLMIPGIGSGSEIWLPVIKYLFKAQAKSDIKFYVNEIWTVEWPNQGDAAVLNKDALEIHNADSVGPSEISTAVIGLLKTGLIDLANTKLIGVSHSGGGGGLATKVEQVGLNYCDATIFVEPPIFSKDVVKPHTKYIERSIAYNMSLPDVWPNIEAAAKWHKEHLPWKVWHPEAFEAFVQSHFRELSGTANDTGKSQGVTPKISKKQLAASFRPGHTLHESVEALEDLCAAKPTLFIFGERDEFWPKVLANSIRAQKESFKERFPKLTITTIPKCSHYVAQEHPRAVAEAMISLVGSIPLQNARL
;
A
#
# COMPACT_ATOMS: atom_id res chain seq x y z
N MET A 1 10.24 -8.66 13.05
CA MET A 1 9.70 -9.79 13.84
C MET A 1 8.29 -10.11 13.35
N PRO A 2 7.72 -11.29 13.60
CA PRO A 2 6.30 -11.52 13.32
C PRO A 2 5.44 -10.66 14.23
N LEU A 3 4.25 -10.26 13.75
CA LEU A 3 3.25 -9.60 14.59
C LEU A 3 2.82 -10.52 15.73
N GLN A 4 2.58 -9.94 16.91
CA GLN A 4 2.03 -10.67 18.05
C GLN A 4 0.57 -11.04 17.80
N ALA A 5 0.14 -12.20 18.30
CA ALA A 5 -1.24 -12.67 18.16
C ALA A 5 -2.25 -11.69 18.78
N SER A 6 -1.90 -11.03 19.89
CA SER A 6 -2.69 -9.96 20.52
C SER A 6 -2.93 -8.78 19.58
N THR A 7 -1.91 -8.37 18.84
CA THR A 7 -1.98 -7.25 17.88
C THR A 7 -2.85 -7.61 16.67
N ILE A 8 -2.81 -8.86 16.20
CA ILE A 8 -3.62 -9.34 15.05
C ILE A 8 -5.09 -9.57 15.45
N SER A 9 -5.34 -10.00 16.69
CA SER A 9 -6.68 -10.33 17.21
C SER A 9 -7.72 -9.23 16.92
N PRO A 10 -8.95 -9.60 16.50
CA PRO A 10 -9.51 -10.95 16.42
C PRO A 10 -9.26 -11.68 15.08
N LEU A 11 -8.34 -11.17 14.25
CA LEU A 11 -8.09 -11.74 12.93
C LEU A 11 -7.14 -12.94 13.00
N THR A 12 -7.14 -13.72 11.94
CA THR A 12 -6.05 -14.65 11.60
C THR A 12 -5.26 -14.06 10.45
N MET A 13 -3.95 -14.30 10.46
CA MET A 13 -3.04 -13.88 9.39
C MET A 13 -2.24 -15.08 8.90
N ALA A 14 -2.19 -15.28 7.58
CA ALA A 14 -1.30 -16.22 6.93
C ALA A 14 -0.35 -15.46 6.00
N ALA A 15 0.95 -15.80 6.04
CA ALA A 15 1.95 -15.26 5.13
C ALA A 15 2.29 -16.27 4.04
N PHE A 16 2.48 -15.78 2.82
CA PHE A 16 2.76 -16.57 1.63
C PHE A 16 4.01 -16.04 0.96
N THR A 17 4.91 -16.95 0.61
CA THR A 17 6.04 -16.68 -0.28
C THR A 17 5.77 -17.38 -1.60
N ILE A 18 5.70 -16.61 -2.68
CA ILE A 18 5.50 -17.13 -4.03
C ILE A 18 6.83 -17.04 -4.76
N ASP A 19 7.35 -18.20 -5.16
CA ASP A 19 8.58 -18.29 -5.92
C ASP A 19 8.30 -18.08 -7.41
N TYR A 20 8.45 -16.83 -7.86
CA TYR A 20 8.24 -16.45 -9.24
C TYR A 20 9.49 -16.60 -10.13
N ARG A 21 10.59 -17.13 -9.57
CA ARG A 21 11.84 -17.37 -10.32
C ARG A 21 11.71 -18.42 -11.39
N LEU A 22 10.77 -19.35 -11.22
CA LEU A 22 10.43 -20.35 -12.23
C LEU A 22 9.80 -19.76 -13.50
N GLU A 23 9.25 -18.53 -13.42
CA GLU A 23 8.76 -17.77 -14.57
C GLU A 23 9.79 -16.75 -15.08
N GLY A 24 11.05 -16.84 -14.65
CA GLY A 24 12.15 -15.98 -15.10
C GLY A 24 12.27 -14.64 -14.36
N ASN A 25 11.47 -14.41 -13.31
CA ASN A 25 11.59 -13.21 -12.48
C ASN A 25 12.56 -13.45 -11.31
N PRO A 26 13.68 -12.71 -11.18
CA PRO A 26 14.63 -12.94 -10.10
C PRO A 26 14.08 -12.68 -8.70
N LEU A 27 12.96 -11.98 -8.58
CA LEU A 27 12.35 -11.57 -7.32
C LEU A 27 11.23 -12.53 -6.90
N GLN A 28 11.20 -12.84 -5.61
CA GLN A 28 10.12 -13.57 -4.96
C GLN A 28 9.08 -12.60 -4.39
N ILE A 29 7.85 -13.07 -4.23
CA ILE A 29 6.72 -12.25 -3.79
C ILE A 29 6.34 -12.64 -2.36
N CYS A 30 6.15 -11.64 -1.50
CA CYS A 30 5.54 -11.82 -0.19
C CYS A 30 4.12 -11.25 -0.20
N ALA A 31 3.16 -12.08 0.20
CA ALA A 31 1.77 -11.67 0.40
C ALA A 31 1.27 -12.12 1.77
N LYS A 32 0.35 -11.37 2.35
CA LYS A 32 -0.30 -11.73 3.62
C LYS A 32 -1.80 -11.73 3.44
N ARG A 33 -2.47 -12.74 3.99
CA ARG A 33 -3.92 -12.88 3.98
C ARG A 33 -4.45 -12.74 5.39
N PHE A 34 -5.44 -11.87 5.55
CA PHE A 34 -6.18 -11.64 6.78
C PHE A 34 -7.60 -12.19 6.64
N ARG A 35 -8.08 -12.90 7.66
CA ARG A 35 -9.45 -13.41 7.75
C ARG A 35 -10.00 -13.21 9.15
N LEU A 36 -11.31 -13.00 9.23
CA LEU A 36 -12.06 -13.09 10.48
C LEU A 36 -12.87 -14.38 10.47
N ASP A 37 -12.74 -15.20 11.52
CA ASP A 37 -13.61 -16.35 11.71
C ASP A 37 -14.96 -15.86 12.27
N ALA A 38 -15.86 -15.48 11.36
CA ALA A 38 -17.19 -15.02 11.67
C ALA A 38 -18.21 -15.66 10.73
N PRO A 39 -19.46 -15.89 11.20
CA PRO A 39 -20.53 -16.38 10.34
C PRO A 39 -20.72 -15.47 9.13
N LYS A 40 -20.87 -16.08 7.96
CA LYS A 40 -21.20 -15.36 6.73
C LYS A 40 -22.59 -14.75 6.88
N LYS A 41 -22.72 -13.49 6.46
CA LYS A 41 -24.01 -12.79 6.49
C LYS A 41 -24.92 -13.36 5.40
N GLU A 42 -26.14 -13.75 5.76
CA GLU A 42 -27.13 -14.22 4.79
C GLU A 42 -27.47 -13.12 3.76
N ASN A 43 -27.82 -13.53 2.53
CA ASN A 43 -28.17 -12.62 1.43
C ASN A 43 -27.10 -11.56 1.11
N SER A 44 -25.83 -11.90 1.36
CA SER A 44 -24.69 -11.03 1.07
C SER A 44 -23.66 -11.71 0.17
N TYR A 45 -22.96 -10.92 -0.63
CA TYR A 45 -21.92 -11.42 -1.52
C TYR A 45 -20.52 -11.24 -0.91
N PRO A 46 -19.57 -12.16 -1.18
CA PRO A 46 -18.20 -12.06 -0.72
C PRO A 46 -17.40 -10.97 -1.45
N VAL A 47 -16.64 -10.20 -0.67
CA VAL A 47 -15.69 -9.20 -1.16
C VAL A 47 -14.29 -9.53 -0.66
N THR A 48 -13.32 -9.45 -1.58
CA THR A 48 -11.90 -9.58 -1.27
C THR A 48 -11.20 -8.26 -1.55
N PHE A 49 -10.46 -7.73 -0.57
CA PHE A 49 -9.62 -6.56 -0.79
C PHE A 49 -8.19 -6.98 -1.11
N LEU A 50 -7.57 -6.35 -2.10
CA LEU A 50 -6.15 -6.49 -2.41
C LEU A 50 -5.46 -5.15 -2.18
N MET A 51 -4.62 -5.08 -1.16
CA MET A 51 -3.99 -3.85 -0.68
C MET A 51 -2.51 -3.78 -1.05
N ILE A 52 -2.10 -2.64 -1.59
CA ILE A 52 -0.73 -2.33 -1.96
C ILE A 52 -0.24 -1.14 -1.13
N PRO A 53 0.73 -1.34 -0.22
CA PRO A 53 1.31 -0.25 0.57
C PRO A 53 2.03 0.78 -0.30
N GLY A 54 2.19 1.99 0.27
CA GLY A 54 3.03 3.03 -0.31
C GLY A 54 4.52 2.71 -0.23
N ILE A 55 5.34 3.57 -0.84
CA ILE A 55 6.79 3.43 -0.81
C ILE A 55 7.32 3.54 0.63
N GLY A 56 8.26 2.66 1.00
CA GLY A 56 8.87 2.63 2.34
C GLY A 56 7.95 2.10 3.45
N SER A 57 6.80 1.52 3.10
CA SER A 57 5.78 1.07 4.04
C SER A 57 5.68 -0.46 4.07
N GLY A 58 5.56 -1.04 5.27
CA GLY A 58 5.22 -2.46 5.44
C GLY A 58 3.73 -2.71 5.20
N SER A 59 3.32 -3.97 4.98
CA SER A 59 1.90 -4.31 4.84
C SER A 59 1.12 -4.11 6.13
N GLU A 60 1.75 -4.37 7.26
CA GLU A 60 1.13 -4.45 8.59
C GLU A 60 0.63 -3.11 9.11
N ILE A 61 1.12 -1.99 8.58
CA ILE A 61 0.64 -0.67 8.99
C ILE A 61 -0.82 -0.43 8.58
N TRP A 62 -1.37 -1.28 7.71
CA TRP A 62 -2.79 -1.30 7.35
C TRP A 62 -3.66 -2.09 8.32
N LEU A 63 -3.07 -2.82 9.27
CA LEU A 63 -3.80 -3.69 10.18
C LEU A 63 -5.00 -3.01 10.87
N PRO A 64 -4.93 -1.74 11.31
CA PRO A 64 -6.10 -1.09 11.89
C PRO A 64 -7.23 -0.87 10.86
N VAL A 65 -6.91 -0.48 9.62
CA VAL A 65 -7.91 -0.36 8.53
C VAL A 65 -8.55 -1.72 8.28
N ILE A 66 -7.74 -2.79 8.21
CA ILE A 66 -8.19 -4.17 8.01
C ILE A 66 -9.16 -4.60 9.13
N LYS A 67 -8.81 -4.35 10.39
CA LYS A 67 -9.70 -4.62 11.53
C LYS A 67 -11.02 -3.84 11.43
N TYR A 68 -10.97 -2.56 11.05
CA TYR A 68 -12.20 -1.77 10.89
C TYR A 68 -13.06 -2.24 9.73
N LEU A 69 -12.48 -2.71 8.61
CA LEU A 69 -13.24 -3.30 7.50
C LEU A 69 -14.00 -4.56 7.96
N PHE A 70 -13.32 -5.48 8.64
CA PHE A 70 -13.96 -6.68 9.20
C PHE A 70 -14.99 -6.36 10.29
N LYS A 71 -14.78 -5.30 11.09
CA LYS A 71 -15.75 -4.89 12.10
C LYS A 71 -17.00 -4.26 11.49
N ALA A 72 -16.83 -3.45 10.45
CA ALA A 72 -17.91 -2.66 9.90
C ALA A 72 -18.88 -3.47 9.04
N GLN A 73 -18.51 -4.67 8.56
CA GLN A 73 -19.45 -5.60 7.90
C GLN A 73 -20.58 -6.10 8.83
N ALA A 74 -20.44 -5.96 10.15
CA ALA A 74 -21.49 -6.30 11.11
C ALA A 74 -22.70 -5.35 11.07
N LYS A 75 -22.62 -4.24 10.33
CA LYS A 75 -23.75 -3.33 10.14
C LYS A 75 -24.84 -3.99 9.28
N SER A 76 -26.10 -3.80 9.64
CA SER A 76 -27.25 -4.51 9.04
C SER A 76 -27.54 -4.12 7.58
N ASP A 77 -27.19 -2.90 7.18
CA ASP A 77 -27.47 -2.30 5.88
C ASP A 77 -26.52 -2.75 4.75
N ILE A 78 -25.39 -3.37 5.08
CA ILE A 78 -24.38 -3.78 4.08
C ILE A 78 -24.79 -5.09 3.38
N LYS A 79 -24.83 -5.10 2.05
CA LYS A 79 -25.21 -6.27 1.22
C LYS A 79 -24.03 -7.19 0.85
N PHE A 80 -22.88 -7.01 1.49
CA PHE A 80 -21.68 -7.81 1.27
C PHE A 80 -21.03 -8.20 2.60
N TYR A 81 -20.11 -9.15 2.54
CA TYR A 81 -19.20 -9.46 3.64
C TYR A 81 -17.76 -9.46 3.14
N VAL A 82 -16.83 -9.06 4.00
CA VAL A 82 -15.40 -9.15 3.76
C VAL A 82 -15.00 -10.60 3.93
N ASN A 83 -14.73 -11.29 2.82
CA ASN A 83 -14.30 -12.68 2.80
C ASN A 83 -12.85 -12.80 3.29
N GLU A 84 -11.97 -12.00 2.68
CA GLU A 84 -10.57 -11.91 3.04
C GLU A 84 -9.96 -10.59 2.59
N ILE A 85 -8.83 -10.23 3.19
CA ILE A 85 -8.04 -9.08 2.79
C ILE A 85 -6.61 -9.57 2.55
N TRP A 86 -6.09 -9.29 1.36
CA TRP A 86 -4.73 -9.56 0.97
C TRP A 86 -3.91 -8.27 0.97
N THR A 87 -2.67 -8.36 1.43
CA THR A 87 -1.67 -7.32 1.23
C THR A 87 -0.52 -7.89 0.42
N VAL A 88 -0.01 -7.14 -0.56
CA VAL A 88 1.16 -7.53 -1.36
C VAL A 88 2.29 -6.55 -1.09
N GLU A 89 3.45 -7.07 -0.72
CA GLU A 89 4.62 -6.25 -0.48
C GLU A 89 5.34 -5.93 -1.79
N TRP A 90 5.88 -4.72 -1.84
CA TRP A 90 6.90 -4.41 -2.84
C TRP A 90 8.10 -5.33 -2.65
N PRO A 91 8.76 -5.79 -3.73
CA PRO A 91 9.86 -6.75 -3.61
C PRO A 91 11.02 -6.29 -2.72
N ASN A 92 11.19 -4.97 -2.54
CA ASN A 92 12.22 -4.35 -1.72
C ASN A 92 11.73 -3.76 -0.40
N GLN A 93 10.50 -4.07 0.04
CA GLN A 93 9.93 -3.59 1.29
C GLN A 93 9.49 -4.75 2.19
N GLY A 94 9.31 -4.49 3.49
CA GLY A 94 8.79 -5.48 4.41
C GLY A 94 9.61 -6.78 4.47
N ASP A 95 8.94 -7.91 4.59
CA ASP A 95 9.58 -9.24 4.56
C ASP A 95 10.14 -9.57 3.17
N ALA A 96 9.53 -9.07 2.09
CA ALA A 96 10.06 -9.23 0.74
C ALA A 96 11.47 -8.63 0.60
N ALA A 97 11.75 -7.49 1.24
CA ALA A 97 13.11 -6.90 1.23
C ALA A 97 14.17 -7.84 1.79
N VAL A 98 13.82 -8.58 2.84
CA VAL A 98 14.73 -9.53 3.49
C VAL A 98 14.88 -10.77 2.62
N LEU A 99 13.77 -11.27 2.07
CA LEU A 99 13.75 -12.43 1.19
C LEU A 99 14.55 -12.20 -0.10
N ASN A 100 14.39 -11.02 -0.71
CA ASN A 100 14.96 -10.69 -2.01
C ASN A 100 16.31 -9.97 -1.93
N LYS A 101 16.93 -9.88 -0.74
CA LYS A 101 18.10 -9.03 -0.50
C LYS A 101 19.16 -9.17 -1.60
N ASP A 102 19.61 -10.39 -1.87
CA ASP A 102 20.68 -10.65 -2.83
C ASP A 102 20.22 -10.40 -4.28
N ALA A 103 18.99 -10.81 -4.62
CA ALA A 103 18.41 -10.58 -5.94
C ALA A 103 18.26 -9.09 -6.25
N LEU A 104 17.86 -8.29 -5.26
CA LEU A 104 17.78 -6.84 -5.38
C LEU A 104 19.15 -6.20 -5.58
N GLU A 105 20.19 -6.69 -4.89
CA GLU A 105 21.56 -6.20 -5.09
C GLU A 105 22.11 -6.50 -6.50
N ILE A 106 21.73 -7.64 -7.09
CA ILE A 106 22.20 -8.07 -8.40
C ILE A 106 21.39 -7.42 -9.54
N HIS A 107 20.06 -7.41 -9.44
CA HIS A 107 19.17 -7.09 -10.55
C HIS A 107 18.47 -5.73 -10.43
N ASN A 108 18.33 -5.20 -9.21
CA ASN A 108 17.52 -4.01 -8.92
C ASN A 108 18.21 -3.07 -7.92
N ALA A 109 19.54 -2.94 -8.05
CA ALA A 109 20.34 -2.18 -7.10
C ALA A 109 19.97 -0.70 -7.07
N ASP A 110 19.57 -0.16 -8.23
CA ASP A 110 19.39 1.27 -8.44
C ASP A 110 17.95 1.69 -8.75
N SER A 111 17.05 0.77 -9.04
CA SER A 111 15.64 1.09 -9.28
C SER A 111 14.71 -0.08 -8.96
N VAL A 112 13.64 0.22 -8.22
CA VAL A 112 12.48 -0.65 -8.00
C VAL A 112 11.23 0.20 -8.20
N GLY A 113 10.60 0.09 -9.35
CA GLY A 113 9.47 0.91 -9.77
C GLY A 113 8.11 0.22 -9.66
N PRO A 114 7.05 0.92 -10.09
CA PRO A 114 5.68 0.38 -10.15
C PRO A 114 5.58 -0.97 -10.89
N SER A 115 6.42 -1.15 -11.90
CA SER A 115 6.59 -2.38 -12.68
C SER A 115 6.73 -3.64 -11.81
N GLU A 116 7.55 -3.57 -10.76
CA GLU A 116 7.92 -4.71 -9.94
C GLU A 116 6.77 -5.11 -9.01
N ILE A 117 6.07 -4.13 -8.43
CA ILE A 117 4.88 -4.39 -7.60
C ILE A 117 3.70 -4.91 -8.42
N SER A 118 3.51 -4.43 -9.65
CA SER A 118 2.46 -5.00 -10.51
C SER A 118 2.75 -6.45 -10.86
N THR A 119 4.02 -6.78 -11.14
CA THR A 119 4.43 -8.16 -11.40
C THR A 119 4.16 -9.05 -10.19
N ALA A 120 4.40 -8.54 -8.98
CA ALA A 120 4.07 -9.24 -7.75
C ALA A 120 2.55 -9.48 -7.58
N VAL A 121 1.73 -8.48 -7.89
CA VAL A 121 0.26 -8.61 -7.88
C VAL A 121 -0.23 -9.65 -8.89
N ILE A 122 0.26 -9.59 -10.12
CA ILE A 122 -0.07 -10.55 -11.18
C ILE A 122 0.34 -11.96 -10.75
N GLY A 123 1.56 -12.10 -10.21
CA GLY A 123 2.06 -13.37 -9.72
C GLY A 123 1.18 -13.97 -8.62
N LEU A 124 0.73 -13.16 -7.65
CA LEU A 124 -0.25 -13.59 -6.65
C LEU A 124 -1.56 -14.04 -7.30
N LEU A 125 -2.13 -13.26 -8.22
CA LEU A 125 -3.41 -13.59 -8.85
C LEU A 125 -3.33 -14.90 -9.66
N LYS A 126 -2.20 -15.15 -10.36
CA LYS A 126 -2.00 -16.40 -11.11
C LYS A 126 -1.92 -17.65 -10.23
N THR A 127 -1.61 -17.53 -8.94
CA THR A 127 -1.56 -18.70 -8.04
C THR A 127 -2.93 -19.35 -7.81
N GLY A 128 -4.03 -18.63 -8.07
CA GLY A 128 -5.37 -19.08 -7.71
C GLY A 128 -5.67 -19.07 -6.20
N LEU A 129 -4.78 -18.51 -5.37
CA LEU A 129 -5.01 -18.38 -3.93
C LEU A 129 -6.16 -17.43 -3.60
N ILE A 130 -6.44 -16.47 -4.50
CA ILE A 130 -7.60 -15.60 -4.45
C ILE A 130 -8.67 -16.19 -5.36
N ASP A 131 -9.83 -16.54 -4.79
CA ASP A 131 -10.96 -17.11 -5.54
C ASP A 131 -11.72 -16.01 -6.29
N LEU A 132 -11.16 -15.59 -7.42
CA LEU A 132 -11.72 -14.55 -8.28
C LEU A 132 -13.05 -14.93 -8.93
N ALA A 133 -13.39 -16.22 -9.01
CA ALA A 133 -14.65 -16.68 -9.58
C ALA A 133 -15.82 -16.40 -8.64
N ASN A 134 -15.58 -16.49 -7.32
CA ASN A 134 -16.63 -16.38 -6.31
C ASN A 134 -16.54 -15.11 -5.47
N THR A 135 -15.67 -14.14 -5.76
CA THR A 135 -15.55 -12.91 -4.98
C THR A 135 -15.51 -11.67 -5.87
N LYS A 136 -16.03 -10.55 -5.35
CA LYS A 136 -15.69 -9.24 -5.92
C LYS A 136 -14.33 -8.80 -5.41
N LEU A 137 -13.40 -8.50 -6.31
CA LEU A 137 -12.07 -8.04 -5.95
C LEU A 137 -12.01 -6.52 -5.94
N ILE A 138 -11.57 -5.94 -4.82
CA ILE A 138 -11.41 -4.49 -4.67
C ILE A 138 -9.92 -4.18 -4.53
N GLY A 139 -9.37 -3.50 -5.53
CA GLY A 139 -7.97 -3.06 -5.51
C GLY A 139 -7.81 -1.82 -4.66
N VAL A 140 -6.86 -1.82 -3.73
CA VAL A 140 -6.58 -0.71 -2.83
C VAL A 140 -5.09 -0.41 -2.89
N SER A 141 -4.73 0.86 -3.00
CA SER A 141 -3.32 1.26 -3.00
C SER A 141 -3.11 2.55 -2.24
N HIS A 142 -1.90 2.77 -1.71
CA HIS A 142 -1.50 4.04 -1.14
C HIS A 142 -0.33 4.66 -1.89
N SER A 143 -0.39 5.97 -2.13
CA SER A 143 0.71 6.77 -2.65
C SER A 143 1.36 6.11 -3.89
N GLY A 144 2.68 5.89 -3.89
CA GLY A 144 3.40 5.22 -4.97
C GLY A 144 2.93 3.80 -5.30
N GLY A 145 2.25 3.11 -4.37
CA GLY A 145 1.59 1.82 -4.62
C GLY A 145 0.52 1.90 -5.71
N GLY A 146 -0.06 3.09 -5.94
CA GLY A 146 -1.06 3.33 -6.96
C GLY A 146 -0.57 3.10 -8.38
N GLY A 147 0.69 3.45 -8.67
CA GLY A 147 1.27 3.18 -9.99
C GLY A 147 1.31 1.68 -10.29
N GLY A 148 1.58 0.85 -9.27
CA GLY A 148 1.57 -0.60 -9.38
C GLY A 148 0.18 -1.17 -9.69
N LEU A 149 -0.85 -0.64 -9.01
CA LEU A 149 -2.23 -1.02 -9.25
C LEU A 149 -2.73 -0.57 -10.63
N ALA A 150 -2.30 0.61 -11.10
CA ALA A 150 -2.76 1.22 -12.34
C ALA A 150 -2.07 0.67 -13.60
N THR A 151 -0.73 0.64 -13.64
CA THR A 151 0.02 0.57 -14.91
C THR A 151 0.05 -0.79 -15.63
N LYS A 152 0.06 -1.92 -14.92
CA LYS A 152 0.25 -3.25 -15.53
C LYS A 152 -0.90 -4.21 -15.30
N VAL A 153 -1.81 -3.95 -14.35
CA VAL A 153 -2.98 -4.83 -14.13
C VAL A 153 -3.88 -4.87 -15.37
N GLU A 154 -4.02 -3.74 -16.08
CA GLU A 154 -4.81 -3.67 -17.31
C GLU A 154 -4.13 -4.34 -18.51
N GLN A 155 -2.79 -4.31 -18.58
CA GLN A 155 -2.02 -4.84 -19.71
C GLN A 155 -2.03 -6.37 -19.82
N VAL A 156 -2.30 -7.08 -18.72
CA VAL A 156 -2.44 -8.55 -18.75
C VAL A 156 -3.84 -8.98 -19.22
N GLY A 157 -4.66 -8.05 -19.72
CA GLY A 157 -5.97 -8.35 -20.29
C GLY A 157 -7.01 -8.80 -19.26
N LEU A 158 -6.71 -8.62 -17.98
CA LEU A 158 -7.49 -9.15 -16.89
C LEU A 158 -8.03 -8.01 -16.05
N ASN A 159 -9.31 -7.74 -16.26
CA ASN A 159 -10.07 -6.69 -15.61
C ASN A 159 -10.38 -7.08 -14.14
N TYR A 160 -9.34 -7.39 -13.35
CA TYR A 160 -9.45 -8.18 -12.13
C TYR A 160 -10.19 -7.51 -10.99
N CYS A 161 -10.15 -6.19 -10.87
CA CYS A 161 -10.85 -5.47 -9.80
C CYS A 161 -12.24 -5.04 -10.27
N ASP A 162 -13.27 -5.21 -9.43
CA ASP A 162 -14.62 -4.68 -9.68
C ASP A 162 -14.71 -3.18 -9.34
N ALA A 163 -13.82 -2.72 -8.47
CA ALA A 163 -13.61 -1.31 -8.15
C ALA A 163 -12.20 -1.07 -7.64
N THR A 164 -11.76 0.18 -7.68
CA THR A 164 -10.42 0.59 -7.24
C THR A 164 -10.47 1.72 -6.23
N ILE A 165 -9.57 1.68 -5.25
CA ILE A 165 -9.46 2.65 -4.18
C ILE A 165 -8.01 3.13 -4.13
N PHE A 166 -7.82 4.42 -4.30
CA PHE A 166 -6.51 5.05 -4.23
C PHE A 166 -6.48 5.98 -3.02
N VAL A 167 -5.60 5.64 -2.08
CA VAL A 167 -5.38 6.40 -0.87
C VAL A 167 -4.19 7.31 -1.12
N GLU A 168 -4.43 8.62 -1.09
CA GLU A 168 -3.40 9.63 -1.32
C GLU A 168 -2.61 9.44 -2.64
N PRO A 169 -3.28 9.23 -3.79
CA PRO A 169 -2.57 9.04 -5.05
C PRO A 169 -1.84 10.33 -5.47
N PRO A 170 -0.56 10.25 -5.91
CA PRO A 170 0.18 11.38 -6.43
C PRO A 170 -0.27 11.76 -7.86
N ILE A 171 -1.46 12.36 -7.98
CA ILE A 171 -2.05 12.79 -9.26
C ILE A 171 -1.51 14.14 -9.70
N PHE A 172 -0.24 14.18 -10.11
CA PHE A 172 0.40 15.40 -10.58
C PHE A 172 0.20 15.65 -12.07
N SER A 173 0.02 16.92 -12.41
CA SER A 173 0.00 17.39 -13.80
C SER A 173 1.39 17.35 -14.45
N LYS A 174 1.45 17.28 -15.78
CA LYS A 174 2.71 17.19 -16.55
C LYS A 174 3.58 18.44 -16.43
N ASP A 175 3.02 19.60 -16.10
CA ASP A 175 3.77 20.85 -15.94
C ASP A 175 4.62 20.90 -14.66
N VAL A 176 4.36 20.01 -13.67
CA VAL A 176 5.12 19.97 -12.41
C VAL A 176 6.21 18.89 -12.36
N VAL A 177 6.58 18.28 -13.49
CA VAL A 177 7.67 17.26 -13.59
C VAL A 177 8.96 17.75 -12.91
N LYS A 178 9.42 18.96 -13.26
CA LYS A 178 10.67 19.51 -12.75
C LYS A 178 10.62 19.75 -11.23
N PRO A 179 9.59 20.44 -10.68
CA PRO A 179 9.39 20.51 -9.23
C PRO A 179 9.31 19.15 -8.54
N HIS A 180 8.62 18.17 -9.14
CA HIS A 180 8.48 16.82 -8.59
C HIS A 180 9.84 16.12 -8.52
N THR A 181 10.63 16.17 -9.60
CA THR A 181 11.98 15.58 -9.63
C THR A 181 12.87 16.15 -8.53
N LYS A 182 12.86 17.48 -8.34
CA LYS A 182 13.60 18.13 -7.25
C LYS A 182 13.11 17.73 -5.86
N TYR A 183 11.80 17.53 -5.70
CA TYR A 183 11.24 17.03 -4.46
C TYR A 183 11.74 15.60 -4.17
N ILE A 184 11.72 14.73 -5.18
CA ILE A 184 12.22 13.36 -5.08
C ILE A 184 13.70 13.32 -4.67
N GLU A 185 14.56 14.13 -5.31
CA GLU A 185 15.98 14.23 -4.94
C GLU A 185 16.17 14.62 -3.46
N ARG A 186 15.39 15.60 -2.98
CA ARG A 186 15.41 16.02 -1.58
C ARG A 186 14.89 14.94 -0.64
N SER A 187 13.82 14.24 -1.02
CA SER A 187 13.26 13.12 -0.26
C SER A 187 14.27 11.98 -0.14
N ILE A 188 15.00 11.66 -1.21
CA ILE A 188 16.10 10.68 -1.18
C ILE A 188 17.18 11.15 -0.20
N ALA A 189 17.68 12.38 -0.36
CA ALA A 189 18.73 12.91 0.52
C ALA A 189 18.31 12.91 2.00
N TYR A 190 17.07 13.30 2.29
CA TYR A 190 16.51 13.28 3.64
C TYR A 190 16.44 11.86 4.20
N ASN A 191 15.86 10.90 3.46
CA ASN A 191 15.78 9.50 3.90
C ASN A 191 17.17 8.88 4.16
N MET A 192 18.17 9.22 3.34
CA MET A 192 19.55 8.77 3.55
C MET A 192 20.16 9.34 4.84
N SER A 193 19.72 10.51 5.29
CA SER A 193 20.21 11.18 6.51
C SER A 193 19.59 10.65 7.81
N LEU A 194 18.44 9.96 7.73
CA LEU A 194 17.75 9.46 8.92
C LEU A 194 18.56 8.38 9.64
N PRO A 195 18.44 8.25 10.97
CA PRO A 195 18.93 7.07 11.68
C PRO A 195 18.26 5.81 11.13
N ASP A 196 19.05 4.74 10.97
CA ASP A 196 18.61 3.43 10.49
C ASP A 196 19.06 2.28 11.38
N VAL A 197 19.72 2.57 12.51
CA VAL A 197 20.11 1.57 13.49
C VAL A 197 19.90 2.11 14.90
N TRP A 198 19.19 1.32 15.71
CA TRP A 198 18.96 1.58 17.12
C TRP A 198 19.46 0.41 17.97
N PRO A 199 19.80 0.62 19.25
CA PRO A 199 20.28 -0.45 20.13
C PRO A 199 19.29 -1.61 20.31
N ASN A 200 17.99 -1.30 20.33
CA ASN A 200 16.90 -2.27 20.47
C ASN A 200 15.59 -1.69 19.91
N ILE A 201 14.54 -2.51 19.90
CA ILE A 201 13.25 -2.13 19.34
C ILE A 201 12.56 -1.03 20.14
N GLU A 202 12.77 -0.97 21.46
CA GLU A 202 12.22 0.06 22.35
C GLU A 202 12.81 1.44 22.02
N ALA A 203 14.13 1.51 21.79
CA ALA A 203 14.81 2.73 21.40
C ALA A 203 14.37 3.20 20.00
N ALA A 204 14.19 2.27 19.06
CA ALA A 204 13.63 2.59 17.75
C ALA A 204 12.21 3.16 17.90
N ALA A 205 11.34 2.49 18.66
CA ALA A 205 9.97 2.94 18.90
C ALA A 205 9.92 4.33 19.55
N LYS A 206 10.77 4.59 20.55
CA LYS A 206 10.87 5.90 21.19
C LYS A 206 11.24 6.98 20.19
N TRP A 207 12.27 6.76 19.37
CA TRP A 207 12.67 7.73 18.35
C TRP A 207 11.53 8.03 17.39
N HIS A 208 10.86 7.01 16.84
CA HIS A 208 9.76 7.22 15.90
C HIS A 208 8.56 7.94 16.54
N LYS A 209 8.22 7.69 17.81
CA LYS A 209 7.15 8.44 18.51
C LYS A 209 7.43 9.93 18.65
N GLU A 210 8.69 10.35 18.58
CA GLU A 210 9.10 11.75 18.68
C GLU A 210 9.17 12.43 17.31
N HIS A 211 9.13 11.68 16.20
CA HIS A 211 9.39 12.18 14.85
C HIS A 211 8.20 11.97 13.90
N LEU A 212 8.01 12.92 12.97
CA LEU A 212 7.04 12.77 11.89
C LEU A 212 7.56 11.79 10.83
N PRO A 213 6.66 11.04 10.15
CA PRO A 213 5.21 11.09 10.31
C PRO A 213 4.67 10.27 11.50
N TRP A 214 5.47 9.38 12.07
CA TRP A 214 5.00 8.35 13.02
C TRP A 214 4.40 8.89 14.32
N LYS A 215 4.87 10.06 14.79
CA LYS A 215 4.38 10.74 15.99
C LYS A 215 2.86 10.91 16.04
N VAL A 216 2.21 11.08 14.89
CA VAL A 216 0.76 11.36 14.80
C VAL A 216 -0.07 10.16 14.35
N TRP A 217 0.56 8.99 14.17
CA TRP A 217 -0.15 7.78 13.76
C TRP A 217 -1.08 7.27 14.87
N HIS A 218 -2.15 6.60 14.45
CA HIS A 218 -3.03 5.87 15.35
C HIS A 218 -2.22 4.85 16.16
N PRO A 219 -2.47 4.68 17.48
CA PRO A 219 -1.70 3.80 18.33
C PRO A 219 -1.55 2.37 17.79
N GLU A 220 -2.63 1.77 17.27
CA GLU A 220 -2.58 0.42 16.69
C GLU A 220 -1.74 0.36 15.40
N ALA A 221 -1.73 1.42 14.58
CA ALA A 221 -0.89 1.47 13.38
C ALA A 221 0.59 1.56 13.76
N PHE A 222 0.88 2.39 14.76
CA PHE A 222 2.23 2.53 15.29
C PHE A 222 2.73 1.25 15.97
N GLU A 223 1.88 0.54 16.72
CA GLU A 223 2.21 -0.75 17.32
C GLU A 223 2.55 -1.80 16.25
N ALA A 224 1.70 -1.92 15.22
CA ALA A 224 1.95 -2.83 14.10
C ALA A 224 3.25 -2.49 13.37
N PHE A 225 3.54 -1.19 13.17
CA PHE A 225 4.80 -0.71 12.61
C PHE A 225 6.01 -1.16 13.45
N VAL A 226 6.00 -0.91 14.76
CA VAL A 226 7.14 -1.27 15.63
C VAL A 226 7.42 -2.78 15.59
N GLN A 227 6.39 -3.62 15.62
CA GLN A 227 6.60 -5.08 15.62
C GLN A 227 7.12 -5.62 14.28
N SER A 228 6.68 -5.04 13.17
CA SER A 228 6.87 -5.61 11.83
C SER A 228 7.95 -4.92 10.99
N HIS A 229 8.26 -3.64 11.23
CA HIS A 229 9.11 -2.86 10.33
C HIS A 229 10.60 -3.16 10.46
N PHE A 230 11.03 -3.69 11.61
CA PHE A 230 12.44 -3.88 11.96
C PHE A 230 12.87 -5.34 11.92
N ARG A 231 14.18 -5.52 11.72
CA ARG A 231 14.92 -6.78 11.86
C ARG A 231 16.16 -6.57 12.72
N GLU A 232 16.65 -7.65 13.31
CA GLU A 232 17.92 -7.63 14.04
C GLU A 232 19.11 -7.55 13.07
N LEU A 233 20.19 -6.89 13.50
CA LEU A 233 21.48 -6.94 12.83
C LEU A 233 22.21 -8.23 13.22
N SER A 234 22.45 -9.10 12.26
CA SER A 234 23.13 -10.37 12.46
C SER A 234 24.64 -10.25 12.19
N GLY A 235 25.41 -9.81 13.21
CA GLY A 235 26.84 -10.10 13.40
C GLY A 235 27.86 -9.48 12.43
N THR A 236 27.61 -9.50 11.12
CA THR A 236 28.40 -8.74 10.14
C THR A 236 28.00 -7.28 10.18
N ALA A 237 29.00 -6.38 10.23
CA ALA A 237 28.77 -4.96 10.15
C ALA A 237 27.89 -4.61 8.94
N ASN A 238 26.83 -3.84 9.15
CA ASN A 238 26.00 -3.31 8.07
C ASN A 238 26.75 -2.22 7.29
N ASP A 239 26.09 -1.64 6.28
CA ASP A 239 26.61 -0.52 5.47
C ASP A 239 27.07 0.70 6.29
N THR A 240 26.70 0.77 7.57
CA THR A 240 27.09 1.83 8.53
C THR A 240 28.16 1.40 9.54
N GLY A 241 28.73 0.21 9.40
CA GLY A 241 29.77 -0.32 10.29
C GLY A 241 29.25 -0.91 11.61
N LYS A 242 27.93 -1.02 11.82
CA LYS A 242 27.32 -1.52 13.06
C LYS A 242 26.97 -3.00 12.94
N SER A 243 27.31 -3.80 13.95
CA SER A 243 27.10 -5.27 13.97
C SER A 243 25.99 -5.74 14.93
N GLN A 244 25.41 -4.83 15.72
CA GLN A 244 24.38 -5.14 16.71
C GLN A 244 23.28 -4.06 16.72
N GLY A 245 22.08 -4.47 17.13
CA GLY A 245 20.90 -3.61 17.24
C GLY A 245 19.79 -4.02 16.27
N VAL A 246 18.86 -3.09 16.04
CA VAL A 246 17.75 -3.27 15.09
C VAL A 246 17.83 -2.23 13.97
N THR A 247 17.40 -2.63 12.78
CA THR A 247 17.37 -1.79 11.57
C THR A 247 16.08 -2.03 10.79
N PRO A 248 15.60 -1.10 9.95
CA PRO A 248 14.46 -1.36 9.08
C PRO A 248 14.73 -2.55 8.16
N LYS A 249 13.69 -3.29 7.80
CA LYS A 249 13.82 -4.41 6.86
C LYS A 249 14.27 -3.94 5.47
N ILE A 250 13.77 -2.79 5.02
CA ILE A 250 14.25 -2.10 3.81
C ILE A 250 15.57 -1.38 4.10
N SER A 251 16.58 -1.56 3.23
CA SER A 251 17.81 -0.79 3.33
C SER A 251 17.62 0.65 2.82
N LYS A 252 18.41 1.60 3.31
CA LYS A 252 18.41 2.98 2.79
C LYS A 252 18.62 3.05 1.29
N LYS A 253 19.54 2.23 0.75
CA LYS A 253 19.80 2.14 -0.69
C LYS A 253 18.56 1.71 -1.45
N GLN A 254 17.85 0.69 -0.96
CA GLN A 254 16.63 0.18 -1.59
C GLN A 254 15.45 1.15 -1.44
N LEU A 255 15.32 1.85 -0.30
CA LEU A 255 14.35 2.93 -0.17
C LEU A 255 14.60 4.04 -1.21
N ALA A 256 15.86 4.45 -1.39
CA ALA A 256 16.22 5.41 -2.43
C ALA A 256 15.94 4.87 -3.84
N ALA A 257 16.20 3.58 -4.10
CA ALA A 257 15.90 2.93 -5.38
C ALA A 257 14.40 2.99 -5.74
N SER A 258 13.50 2.98 -4.75
CA SER A 258 12.05 3.14 -4.99
C SER A 258 11.62 4.54 -5.44
N PHE A 259 12.48 5.54 -5.23
CA PHE A 259 12.23 6.92 -5.65
C PHE A 259 12.95 7.27 -6.96
N ARG A 260 13.93 6.47 -7.38
CA ARG A 260 14.69 6.75 -8.60
C ARG A 260 13.84 6.47 -9.84
N PRO A 261 13.94 7.31 -10.88
CA PRO A 261 13.06 7.25 -12.04
C PRO A 261 13.33 5.97 -12.85
N GLY A 262 12.46 4.96 -12.69
CA GLY A 262 12.37 3.79 -13.57
C GLY A 262 11.15 3.84 -14.49
N HIS A 263 10.05 4.44 -14.03
CA HIS A 263 8.83 4.71 -14.79
C HIS A 263 8.32 6.11 -14.46
N THR A 264 7.78 6.83 -15.45
CA THR A 264 7.35 8.19 -15.20
C THR A 264 6.05 8.18 -14.40
N LEU A 265 5.99 8.96 -13.34
CA LEU A 265 4.78 9.30 -12.59
C LEU A 265 3.55 9.57 -13.50
N HIS A 266 3.79 10.11 -14.70
CA HIS A 266 2.75 10.40 -15.68
C HIS A 266 2.13 9.16 -16.30
N GLU A 267 2.89 8.11 -16.60
CA GLU A 267 2.35 6.82 -17.03
C GLU A 267 1.36 6.27 -16.00
N SER A 268 1.65 6.46 -14.71
CA SER A 268 0.75 6.05 -13.63
C SER A 268 -0.52 6.90 -13.55
N VAL A 269 -0.44 8.20 -13.87
CA VAL A 269 -1.62 9.07 -13.92
C VAL A 269 -2.49 8.73 -15.14
N GLU A 270 -1.90 8.49 -16.31
CA GLU A 270 -2.63 8.07 -17.51
C GLU A 270 -3.36 6.74 -17.29
N ALA A 271 -2.67 5.72 -16.75
CA ALA A 271 -3.31 4.45 -16.41
C ALA A 271 -4.40 4.59 -15.32
N LEU A 272 -4.27 5.57 -14.42
CA LEU A 272 -5.29 5.87 -13.42
C LEU A 272 -6.54 6.48 -14.06
N GLU A 273 -6.39 7.28 -15.12
CA GLU A 273 -7.52 7.84 -15.87
C GLU A 273 -8.33 6.74 -16.56
N ASP A 274 -7.66 5.76 -17.16
CA ASP A 274 -8.29 4.60 -17.80
C ASP A 274 -9.13 3.81 -16.77
N LEU A 275 -8.58 3.55 -15.59
CA LEU A 275 -9.31 2.91 -14.48
C LEU A 275 -10.53 3.73 -14.02
N CYS A 276 -10.36 5.05 -13.86
CA CYS A 276 -11.46 5.96 -13.47
C CYS A 276 -12.59 5.97 -14.51
N ALA A 277 -12.26 5.86 -15.79
CA ALA A 277 -13.24 5.79 -16.87
C ALA A 277 -13.97 4.44 -16.88
N ALA A 278 -13.25 3.34 -16.65
CA ALA A 278 -13.79 2.00 -16.75
C ALA A 278 -14.64 1.60 -15.54
N LYS A 279 -14.25 1.97 -14.31
CA LYS A 279 -14.76 1.35 -13.08
C LYS A 279 -15.13 2.34 -11.98
N PRO A 280 -16.01 1.93 -11.05
CA PRO A 280 -16.18 2.66 -9.78
C PRO A 280 -14.82 2.83 -9.11
N THR A 281 -14.47 4.08 -8.83
CA THR A 281 -13.18 4.42 -8.23
C THR A 281 -13.38 5.37 -7.07
N LEU A 282 -12.61 5.20 -5.99
CA LEU A 282 -12.56 6.12 -4.85
C LEU A 282 -11.16 6.66 -4.66
N PHE A 283 -11.04 7.99 -4.60
CA PHE A 283 -9.84 8.64 -4.06
C PHE A 283 -10.08 9.07 -2.62
N ILE A 284 -9.14 8.76 -1.74
CA ILE A 284 -9.16 9.19 -0.34
C ILE A 284 -7.95 10.09 -0.10
N PHE A 285 -8.19 11.35 0.28
CA PHE A 285 -7.14 12.31 0.64
C PHE A 285 -7.25 12.73 2.10
N GLY A 286 -6.16 13.17 2.71
CA GLY A 286 -6.10 13.94 3.92
C GLY A 286 -6.26 15.43 3.61
N GLU A 287 -6.80 16.17 4.56
CA GLU A 287 -7.00 17.61 4.44
C GLU A 287 -5.70 18.41 4.45
N ARG A 288 -4.67 17.95 5.20
CA ARG A 288 -3.38 18.65 5.33
C ARG A 288 -2.49 18.37 4.13
N ASP A 289 -2.09 19.41 3.41
CA ASP A 289 -1.25 19.32 2.21
C ASP A 289 0.26 19.52 2.48
N GLU A 290 0.65 19.63 3.74
CA GLU A 290 2.02 19.93 4.21
C GLU A 290 3.07 18.91 3.75
N PHE A 291 2.64 17.70 3.37
CA PHE A 291 3.53 16.68 2.83
C PHE A 291 4.16 17.09 1.49
N TRP A 292 3.42 17.84 0.68
CA TRP A 292 3.83 18.26 -0.65
C TRP A 292 4.28 19.73 -0.64
N PRO A 293 5.38 20.08 -1.32
CA PRO A 293 5.68 21.48 -1.64
C PRO A 293 4.48 22.15 -2.30
N LYS A 294 4.25 23.44 -2.00
CA LYS A 294 3.06 24.18 -2.43
C LYS A 294 2.73 24.05 -3.92
N VAL A 295 3.74 24.04 -4.79
CA VAL A 295 3.57 23.85 -6.25
C VAL A 295 2.97 22.47 -6.59
N LEU A 296 3.40 21.41 -5.91
CA LEU A 296 2.89 20.05 -6.07
C LEU A 296 1.50 19.91 -5.44
N ALA A 297 1.28 20.48 -4.25
CA ALA A 297 -0.02 20.51 -3.59
C ALA A 297 -1.10 21.20 -4.46
N ASN A 298 -0.75 22.33 -5.09
CA ASN A 298 -1.64 23.04 -6.00
C ASN A 298 -1.96 22.21 -7.26
N SER A 299 -0.97 21.49 -7.81
CA SER A 299 -1.20 20.56 -8.92
C SER A 299 -2.19 19.46 -8.54
N ILE A 300 -2.02 18.82 -7.37
CA ILE A 300 -2.99 17.81 -6.87
C ILE A 300 -4.39 18.42 -6.73
N ARG A 301 -4.53 19.62 -6.14
CA ARG A 301 -5.84 20.28 -6.02
C ARG A 301 -6.53 20.48 -7.36
N ALA A 302 -5.80 21.00 -8.35
CA ALA A 302 -6.34 21.20 -9.70
C ALA A 302 -6.70 19.86 -10.36
N GLN A 303 -5.89 18.83 -10.20
CA GLN A 303 -6.15 17.49 -10.72
C GLN A 303 -7.36 16.84 -10.06
N LYS A 304 -7.58 17.00 -8.74
CA LYS A 304 -8.78 16.51 -8.05
C LYS A 304 -10.07 17.04 -8.70
N GLU A 305 -10.12 18.34 -9.00
CA GLU A 305 -11.30 18.94 -9.63
C GLU A 305 -11.44 18.48 -11.09
N SER A 306 -10.35 18.45 -11.85
CA SER A 306 -10.36 17.91 -13.22
C SER A 306 -10.83 16.46 -13.29
N PHE A 307 -10.39 15.60 -12.37
CA PHE A 307 -10.80 14.20 -12.31
C PHE A 307 -12.30 14.07 -11.98
N LYS A 308 -12.84 14.85 -11.04
CA LYS A 308 -14.29 14.85 -10.74
C LYS A 308 -15.13 15.22 -11.95
N GLU A 309 -14.70 16.22 -12.72
CA GLU A 309 -15.41 16.68 -13.91
C GLU A 309 -15.39 15.62 -15.02
N ARG A 310 -14.25 14.95 -15.22
CA ARG A 310 -14.05 13.97 -16.31
C ARG A 310 -14.61 12.58 -16.02
N PHE A 311 -14.68 12.17 -14.76
CA PHE A 311 -15.01 10.80 -14.38
C PHE A 311 -16.22 10.73 -13.43
N PRO A 312 -17.45 10.64 -13.95
CA PRO A 312 -18.68 10.61 -13.13
C PRO A 312 -18.78 9.44 -12.13
N LYS A 313 -18.03 8.35 -12.36
CA LYS A 313 -17.97 7.18 -11.45
C LYS A 313 -16.90 7.31 -10.37
N LEU A 314 -16.08 8.37 -10.42
CA LEU A 314 -15.07 8.65 -9.41
C LEU A 314 -15.72 9.35 -8.21
N THR A 315 -15.50 8.79 -7.04
CA THR A 315 -15.78 9.46 -5.76
C THR A 315 -14.47 10.00 -5.19
N ILE A 316 -14.49 11.22 -4.65
CA ILE A 316 -13.35 11.78 -3.91
C ILE A 316 -13.79 12.11 -2.49
N THR A 317 -13.12 11.51 -1.51
CA THR A 317 -13.30 11.77 -0.08
C THR A 317 -12.07 12.47 0.47
N THR A 318 -12.28 13.48 1.33
CA THR A 318 -11.19 14.14 2.08
C THR A 318 -11.44 13.94 3.58
N ILE A 319 -10.44 13.38 4.28
CA ILE A 319 -10.48 13.10 5.72
C ILE A 319 -9.89 14.32 6.46
N PRO A 320 -10.66 14.93 7.38
CA PRO A 320 -10.25 16.15 8.06
C PRO A 320 -9.07 15.90 9.00
N LYS A 321 -8.25 16.94 9.22
CA LYS A 321 -7.11 16.94 10.17
C LYS A 321 -6.15 15.77 9.97
N CYS A 322 -5.89 15.42 8.72
CA CYS A 322 -5.06 14.27 8.37
C CYS A 322 -4.03 14.64 7.30
N SER A 323 -2.82 14.08 7.38
CA SER A 323 -1.79 14.21 6.34
C SER A 323 -1.90 13.12 5.25
N HIS A 324 -0.85 13.01 4.44
CA HIS A 324 -0.60 11.95 3.45
C HIS A 324 -0.67 10.51 4.00
N TYR A 325 -0.58 10.33 5.33
CA TYR A 325 -0.63 9.01 5.98
C TYR A 325 -2.03 8.68 6.51
N VAL A 326 -3.08 8.92 5.70
CA VAL A 326 -4.48 8.79 6.15
C VAL A 326 -4.87 7.43 6.71
N ALA A 327 -4.32 6.36 6.15
CA ALA A 327 -4.58 5.00 6.62
C ALA A 327 -3.94 4.75 8.00
N GLN A 328 -2.84 5.42 8.31
CA GLN A 328 -2.14 5.28 9.58
C GLN A 328 -2.66 6.25 10.64
N GLU A 329 -3.08 7.46 10.27
CA GLU A 329 -3.61 8.46 11.20
C GLU A 329 -5.09 8.25 11.54
N HIS A 330 -5.93 7.97 10.53
CA HIS A 330 -7.39 7.85 10.67
C HIS A 330 -7.93 6.54 10.04
N PRO A 331 -7.45 5.37 10.49
CA PRO A 331 -7.77 4.09 9.87
C PRO A 331 -9.27 3.78 9.77
N ARG A 332 -10.05 4.21 10.77
CA ARG A 332 -11.50 4.03 10.78
C ARG A 332 -12.19 4.79 9.65
N ALA A 333 -11.84 6.06 9.46
CA ALA A 333 -12.45 6.91 8.44
C ALA A 333 -12.12 6.38 7.03
N VAL A 334 -10.89 5.89 6.83
CA VAL A 334 -10.50 5.20 5.60
C VAL A 334 -11.36 3.96 5.37
N ALA A 335 -11.49 3.08 6.36
CA ALA A 335 -12.32 1.87 6.24
C ALA A 335 -13.80 2.18 5.95
N GLU A 336 -14.36 3.20 6.60
CA GLU A 336 -15.75 3.64 6.37
C GLU A 336 -15.96 4.17 4.95
N ALA A 337 -15.01 4.95 4.41
CA ALA A 337 -15.05 5.42 3.03
C ALA A 337 -14.97 4.25 2.02
N MET A 338 -14.08 3.27 2.28
CA MET A 338 -13.95 2.07 1.46
C MET A 338 -15.26 1.26 1.41
N ILE A 339 -15.90 1.05 2.56
CA ILE A 339 -17.18 0.33 2.65
C ILE A 339 -18.29 1.08 1.92
N SER A 340 -18.32 2.40 2.01
CA SER A 340 -19.29 3.23 1.29
C SER A 340 -19.20 3.02 -0.23
N LEU A 341 -17.98 3.01 -0.80
CA LEU A 341 -17.80 2.68 -2.22
C LEU A 341 -18.30 1.26 -2.52
N VAL A 342 -17.86 0.25 -1.76
CA VAL A 342 -18.23 -1.14 -2.06
C VAL A 342 -19.74 -1.35 -1.96
N GLY A 343 -20.40 -0.71 -0.99
CA GLY A 343 -21.86 -0.75 -0.82
C GLY A 343 -22.63 -0.10 -1.97
N SER A 344 -22.03 0.82 -2.73
CA SER A 344 -22.66 1.46 -3.89
C SER A 344 -22.47 0.68 -5.20
N ILE A 345 -21.57 -0.32 -5.24
CA ILE A 345 -21.35 -1.14 -6.42
C ILE A 345 -22.60 -2.02 -6.67
N PRO A 346 -23.26 -1.92 -7.84
CA PRO A 346 -24.41 -2.74 -8.15
C PRO A 346 -24.12 -4.24 -8.06
N LEU A 347 -25.12 -5.01 -7.64
CA LEU A 347 -25.14 -6.46 -7.77
C LEU A 347 -25.32 -6.82 -9.26
N GLN A 348 -24.29 -6.65 -10.09
CA GLN A 348 -24.30 -7.25 -11.42
C GLN A 348 -23.90 -8.72 -11.33
N ASN A 349 -24.47 -9.53 -12.23
CA ASN A 349 -24.19 -10.97 -12.31
C ASN A 349 -22.69 -11.21 -12.49
N ALA A 350 -22.21 -12.32 -11.92
CA ALA A 350 -20.82 -12.75 -11.92
C ALA A 350 -20.15 -12.60 -13.28
N ARG A 351 -18.84 -12.33 -13.27
CA ARG A 351 -18.00 -12.32 -14.47
C ARG A 351 -18.17 -13.65 -15.20
N LEU A 352 -18.66 -13.59 -16.44
CA LEU A 352 -18.77 -14.74 -17.34
C LEU A 352 -17.39 -15.27 -17.72
#